data_AF-A0A2E8Y5V4-F1
#
_entry.id   AF-A0A2E8Y5V4-F1
#
_cell.length_a   1.000
_cell.length_b   1.000
_cell.length_c   1.000
_cell.angle_alpha   90.00
_cell.angle_beta   90.00
_cell.angle_gamma   90.00
#
_symmetry.space_group_name_H-M   'P 1'
#
loop_
_entity.id
_entity.type
_entity.pdbx_description
1 polymer ?
#
loop_
_entity_poly.entity_id
_entity_poly.type
_entity_poly.pdbx_seq_one_letter_code
_entity_poly.pdbx_strand_id
1 'polypeptide(L)'
;MQRQQANIPWRFLGGLFAITLVVYIAGFYGIEHLRDRKGPWRVSFAAAGTGGPTMTIRQRALGIDGFRVVFEGADTNGLASGELTFDEPGRNAQSMDKTPESSQELKQKSFPVPFGECIYQDLMFLPGVVTMNLLGHEIELMPRTLVIDKKEVPWSTPDAQIILQPSAKN
;
A
#
# COMPACT_ATOMS: atom_id res chain seq x y z
N MET A 1 25.43 45.88 32.19
CA MET A 1 24.18 45.41 31.55
C MET A 1 23.50 44.43 32.49
N GLN A 2 22.42 44.84 33.18
CA GLN A 2 21.59 43.89 33.96
C GLN A 2 20.72 43.08 32.98
N ARG A 3 20.81 41.75 33.03
CA ARG A 3 19.84 40.87 32.36
C ARG A 3 18.52 40.94 33.13
N GLN A 4 17.47 41.50 32.53
CA GLN A 4 16.11 41.30 33.03
C GLN A 4 15.75 39.82 32.89
N GLN A 5 15.48 39.17 34.01
CA GLN A 5 15.01 37.78 34.05
C GLN A 5 13.50 37.78 33.84
N ALA A 6 13.04 37.33 32.67
CA ALA A 6 11.63 37.21 32.37
C ALA A 6 11.04 36.04 33.19
N ASN A 7 10.30 36.35 34.25
CA ASN A 7 9.58 35.36 35.05
C ASN A 7 8.28 34.99 34.34
N ILE A 8 8.33 34.00 33.44
CA ILE A 8 7.13 33.47 32.82
C ILE A 8 6.34 32.67 33.87
N PRO A 9 5.08 33.04 34.16
CA PRO A 9 4.33 32.37 35.22
C PRO A 9 4.05 30.90 34.84
N TRP A 10 4.25 29.98 35.78
CA TRP A 10 4.06 28.54 35.56
C TRP A 10 2.67 28.18 35.00
N ARG A 11 1.64 28.96 35.38
CA ARG A 11 0.28 28.81 34.86
C ARG A 11 0.18 29.06 33.35
N PHE A 12 0.97 29.99 32.84
CA PHE A 12 1.05 30.29 31.41
C PHE A 12 1.78 29.18 30.66
N LEU A 13 2.90 28.67 31.20
CA LEU A 13 3.59 27.49 30.65
C LEU A 13 2.67 26.27 30.63
N GLY A 14 1.98 25.98 31.73
CA GLY A 14 1.02 24.88 31.84
C GLY A 14 -0.15 25.02 30.86
N GLY A 15 -0.67 26.24 30.69
CA GLY A 15 -1.72 26.53 29.71
C GLY A 15 -1.27 26.29 28.27
N LEU A 16 -0.09 26.79 27.89
CA LEU A 16 0.48 26.55 26.56
C LEU A 16 0.74 25.06 26.29
N PHE A 17 1.28 24.34 27.28
CA PHE A 17 1.48 22.90 27.18
C PHE A 17 0.15 22.16 26.94
N ALA A 18 -0.88 22.47 27.73
CA ALA A 18 -2.20 21.84 27.58
C ALA A 18 -2.83 22.13 26.22
N ILE A 19 -2.76 23.38 25.73
CA ILE A 19 -3.27 23.74 24.40
C ILE A 19 -2.52 22.96 23.31
N THR A 20 -1.19 22.91 23.41
CA THR A 20 -0.34 22.18 22.45
C THR A 20 -0.69 20.69 22.43
N LEU A 21 -0.90 20.09 23.61
CA LEU A 21 -1.29 18.70 23.75
C LEU A 21 -2.66 18.43 23.10
N VAL A 22 -3.64 19.31 23.32
CA VAL A 22 -4.98 19.18 22.72
C VAL A 22 -4.90 19.28 21.19
N VAL A 23 -4.16 20.26 20.66
CA VAL A 23 -3.99 20.41 19.20
C VAL A 23 -3.28 19.19 18.61
N TYR A 24 -2.24 18.70 19.27
CA TYR A 24 -1.53 17.49 18.84
C TYR A 24 -2.46 16.28 18.78
N ILE A 25 -3.22 16.03 19.86
CA ILE A 25 -4.16 14.91 19.94
C ILE A 25 -5.23 15.00 18.84
N ALA A 26 -5.86 16.17 18.70
CA ALA A 26 -6.90 16.38 17.69
C ALA A 26 -6.36 16.21 16.26
N GLY A 27 -5.16 16.75 15.99
CA GLY A 27 -4.50 16.61 14.70
C GLY A 27 -4.11 15.17 14.39
N PHE A 28 -3.50 14.48 15.36
CA PHE A 28 -3.07 13.09 15.22
C PHE A 28 -4.26 12.17 14.88
N TYR A 29 -5.30 12.18 15.72
CA TYR A 29 -6.49 11.35 15.50
C TYR A 29 -7.29 11.77 14.26
N GLY A 30 -7.28 13.06 13.91
CA GLY A 30 -7.89 13.55 12.67
C GLY A 30 -7.21 12.97 11.42
N ILE A 31 -5.87 12.98 11.40
CA ILE A 31 -5.09 12.42 10.29
C ILE A 31 -5.23 10.89 10.24
N GLU A 32 -5.16 10.22 11.38
CA GLU A 32 -5.34 8.76 11.49
C GLU A 32 -6.72 8.34 10.98
N HIS A 33 -7.77 9.08 11.35
CA HIS A 33 -9.12 8.85 10.82
C HIS A 33 -9.18 9.04 9.29
N LEU A 34 -8.57 10.10 8.75
CA LEU A 34 -8.54 10.36 7.31
C LEU A 34 -7.78 9.27 6.55
N ARG A 35 -6.68 8.77 7.12
CA ARG A 35 -5.87 7.67 6.57
C ARG A 35 -6.72 6.42 6.38
N ASP A 36 -7.44 6.00 7.41
CA ASP A 36 -8.07 4.68 7.42
C ASP A 36 -9.51 4.66 6.89
N ARG A 37 -10.15 5.84 6.76
CA ARG A 37 -11.58 5.99 6.39
C ARG A 37 -12.02 5.16 5.18
N LYS A 38 -11.18 5.04 4.14
CA LYS A 38 -11.53 4.32 2.91
C LYS A 38 -11.23 2.81 2.97
N GLY A 39 -10.40 2.39 3.92
CA GLY A 39 -9.93 1.02 4.07
C GLY A 39 -8.89 0.57 3.02
N PRO A 40 -8.14 -0.49 3.32
CA PRO A 40 -7.00 -0.96 2.52
C PRO A 40 -7.43 -1.73 1.27
N TRP A 41 -6.46 -2.01 0.40
CA TRP A 41 -6.58 -3.10 -0.56
C TRP A 41 -6.56 -4.46 0.16
N ARG A 42 -7.49 -5.35 -0.19
CA ARG A 42 -7.45 -6.76 0.19
C ARG A 42 -7.32 -7.61 -1.05
N VAL A 43 -6.34 -8.51 -1.05
CA VAL A 43 -5.99 -9.34 -2.19
C VAL A 43 -5.94 -10.79 -1.74
N SER A 44 -6.77 -11.63 -2.33
CA SER A 44 -6.74 -13.09 -2.09
C SER A 44 -6.15 -13.81 -3.29
N PHE A 45 -5.18 -14.68 -3.02
CA PHE A 45 -4.44 -15.47 -3.98
C PHE A 45 -4.88 -16.93 -3.88
N ALA A 46 -5.34 -17.50 -4.99
CA ALA A 46 -5.72 -18.89 -5.12
C ALA A 46 -4.81 -19.59 -6.14
N ALA A 47 -3.87 -20.41 -5.65
CA ALA A 47 -2.88 -21.08 -6.50
C ALA A 47 -3.50 -22.09 -7.48
N ALA A 48 -4.67 -22.64 -7.13
CA ALA A 48 -5.46 -23.54 -7.97
C ALA A 48 -6.85 -22.96 -8.21
N GLY A 49 -7.02 -22.27 -9.34
CA GLY A 49 -8.29 -21.71 -9.81
C GLY A 49 -8.70 -22.28 -11.16
N THR A 50 -9.97 -22.10 -11.53
CA THR A 50 -10.47 -22.46 -12.86
C THR A 50 -9.75 -21.61 -13.91
N GLY A 51 -8.93 -22.24 -14.76
CA GLY A 51 -8.14 -21.55 -15.78
C GLY A 51 -6.73 -21.10 -15.32
N GLY A 52 -6.34 -21.35 -14.07
CA GLY A 52 -4.99 -21.05 -13.56
C GLY A 52 -4.98 -20.35 -12.20
N PRO A 53 -3.79 -19.98 -11.68
CA PRO A 53 -3.65 -19.15 -10.50
C PRO A 53 -4.51 -17.88 -10.62
N THR A 54 -5.21 -17.52 -9.55
CA THR A 54 -6.15 -16.40 -9.57
C THR A 54 -5.89 -15.45 -8.41
N MET A 55 -5.75 -14.16 -8.73
CA MET A 55 -5.74 -13.07 -7.75
C MET A 55 -7.11 -12.39 -7.75
N THR A 56 -7.71 -12.22 -6.58
CA THR A 56 -9.00 -11.53 -6.42
C THR A 56 -8.83 -10.30 -5.55
N ILE A 57 -9.22 -9.14 -6.08
CA ILE A 57 -9.02 -7.82 -5.50
C ILE A 57 -10.33 -7.32 -4.90
N ARG A 58 -10.26 -6.77 -3.69
CA ARG A 58 -11.37 -6.15 -2.98
C ARG A 58 -10.96 -4.80 -2.41
N GLN A 59 -11.84 -3.81 -2.58
CA GLN A 59 -11.74 -2.48 -2.00
C GLN A 59 -13.15 -1.91 -1.77
N ARG A 60 -13.49 -1.69 -0.49
CA ARG A 60 -14.85 -1.32 -0.07
C ARG A 60 -15.29 0.08 -0.53
N ALA A 61 -14.47 1.10 -0.34
CA ALA A 61 -14.83 2.49 -0.65
C ALA A 61 -14.96 2.78 -2.16
N LEU A 62 -14.38 1.93 -3.01
CA LEU A 62 -14.43 1.98 -4.47
C LEU A 62 -15.52 1.05 -5.02
N GLY A 63 -16.21 0.27 -4.18
CA GLY A 63 -17.22 -0.70 -4.62
C GLY A 63 -16.64 -1.91 -5.37
N ILE A 64 -15.34 -2.16 -5.25
CA ILE A 64 -14.67 -3.30 -5.87
C ILE A 64 -14.82 -4.49 -4.92
N ASP A 65 -15.66 -5.45 -5.28
CA ASP A 65 -15.89 -6.66 -4.49
C ASP A 65 -15.65 -7.92 -5.32
N GLY A 66 -14.38 -8.23 -5.54
CA GLY A 66 -13.97 -9.49 -6.15
C GLY A 66 -13.54 -9.39 -7.61
N PHE A 67 -12.89 -8.29 -8.01
CA PHE A 67 -12.28 -8.19 -9.34
C PHE A 67 -11.18 -9.25 -9.48
N ARG A 68 -11.24 -10.09 -10.52
CA ARG A 68 -10.32 -11.22 -10.71
C ARG A 68 -9.26 -10.95 -11.78
N VAL A 69 -8.04 -11.37 -11.47
CA VAL A 69 -6.93 -11.48 -12.43
C VAL A 69 -6.56 -12.96 -12.49
N VAL A 70 -6.80 -13.60 -13.63
CA VAL A 70 -6.50 -15.02 -13.86
C VAL A 70 -5.22 -15.12 -14.67
N PHE A 71 -4.23 -15.85 -14.16
CA PHE A 71 -2.97 -16.09 -14.84
C PHE A 71 -3.07 -17.42 -15.60
N GLU A 72 -3.58 -17.37 -16.82
CA GLU A 72 -3.79 -18.58 -17.63
C GLU A 72 -2.45 -19.14 -18.10
N GLY A 73 -2.30 -20.46 -18.05
CA GLY A 73 -1.08 -21.15 -18.48
C GLY A 73 0.16 -20.90 -17.60
N ALA A 74 0.03 -20.19 -16.48
CA ALA A 74 1.11 -20.01 -15.52
C ALA A 74 1.43 -21.31 -14.77
N ASP A 75 2.72 -21.53 -14.48
CA ASP A 75 3.15 -22.68 -13.68
C ASP A 75 2.64 -22.54 -12.24
N THR A 76 1.91 -23.54 -11.76
CA THR A 76 1.35 -23.59 -10.41
C THR A 76 2.34 -24.13 -9.37
N ASN A 77 3.47 -24.70 -9.81
CA ASN A 77 4.44 -25.34 -8.91
C ASN A 77 5.05 -24.31 -7.94
N GLY A 78 4.90 -24.58 -6.65
CA GLY A 78 5.47 -23.74 -5.59
C GLY A 78 4.66 -22.47 -5.28
N LEU A 79 3.50 -22.25 -5.91
CA LEU A 79 2.63 -21.13 -5.56
C LEU A 79 1.89 -21.39 -4.25
N ALA A 80 1.93 -20.39 -3.37
CA ALA A 80 1.14 -20.38 -2.15
C ALA A 80 -0.22 -19.73 -2.41
N SER A 81 -1.26 -20.23 -1.74
CA SER A 81 -2.51 -19.49 -1.59
C SER A 81 -2.47 -18.66 -0.30
N GLY A 82 -3.18 -17.54 -0.27
CA GLY A 82 -3.19 -16.69 0.92
C GLY A 82 -3.97 -15.41 0.71
N GLU A 83 -4.21 -14.69 1.80
CA GLU A 83 -4.83 -13.36 1.76
C GLU A 83 -3.84 -12.33 2.28
N LEU A 84 -3.81 -11.17 1.61
CA LEU A 84 -2.93 -10.06 1.93
C LEU A 84 -3.76 -8.79 2.04
N THR A 85 -3.60 -8.11 3.17
CA THR A 85 -4.14 -6.76 3.39
C THR A 85 -3.00 -5.77 3.36
N PHE A 86 -3.17 -4.67 2.61
CA PHE A 86 -2.19 -3.60 2.48
C PHE A 86 -2.57 -2.41 3.37
N ASP A 87 -2.29 -2.55 4.67
CA ASP A 87 -2.53 -1.53 5.71
C ASP A 87 -1.26 -1.16 6.48
N GLU A 88 -0.21 -1.96 6.37
CA GLU A 88 1.03 -1.85 7.13
C GLU A 88 2.16 -1.19 6.29
N PRO A 89 2.41 0.12 6.45
CA PRO A 89 3.42 0.85 5.67
C PRO A 89 4.86 0.40 6.00
N GLY A 90 5.07 -0.34 7.10
CA GLY A 90 6.39 -0.84 7.50
C GLY A 90 6.95 -1.97 6.63
N ARG A 91 6.11 -2.65 5.82
CA ARG A 91 6.54 -3.84 5.05
C ARG A 91 7.57 -3.55 3.98
N ASN A 92 7.51 -2.37 3.36
CA ASN A 92 8.47 -1.89 2.37
C ASN A 92 9.48 -0.89 2.96
N ALA A 93 9.53 -0.74 4.28
CA ALA A 93 10.48 0.16 4.94
C ALA A 93 11.92 -0.33 4.71
N GLN A 94 12.76 0.59 4.25
CA GLN A 94 14.21 0.38 4.22
C GLN A 94 14.83 0.88 5.52
N SER A 95 15.91 0.20 5.93
CA SER A 95 16.80 0.78 6.94
C SER A 95 17.39 2.05 6.36
N MET A 96 17.42 3.12 7.15
CA MET A 96 18.17 4.32 6.82
C MET A 96 19.62 3.92 6.51
N ASP A 97 20.08 4.19 5.30
CA ASP A 97 21.47 4.04 4.93
C ASP A 97 22.28 5.07 5.73
N LYS A 98 23.25 4.60 6.53
CA LYS A 98 24.08 5.45 7.41
C LYS A 98 25.36 5.90 6.72
N THR A 99 25.54 5.57 5.44
CA THR A 99 26.76 5.87 4.70
C THR A 99 26.78 7.37 4.30
N PRO A 100 27.91 8.09 4.45
CA PRO A 100 27.98 9.54 4.19
C PRO A 100 27.64 9.95 2.75
N GLU A 101 27.68 9.02 1.81
CA GLU A 101 27.42 9.24 0.37
C GLU A 101 25.96 8.98 -0.03
N SER A 102 25.00 9.15 0.88
CA SER A 102 23.55 8.91 0.69
C SER A 102 22.91 9.77 -0.43
N SER A 103 23.31 9.50 -1.66
CA SER A 103 22.68 9.87 -2.94
C SER A 103 22.08 8.64 -3.62
N GLN A 104 22.16 7.45 -3.00
CA GLN A 104 21.46 6.27 -3.50
C GLN A 104 19.96 6.49 -3.29
N GLU A 105 19.21 6.46 -4.39
CA GLU A 105 17.75 6.60 -4.42
C GLU A 105 17.10 5.80 -3.28
N LEU A 106 16.16 6.42 -2.55
CA LEU A 106 15.28 5.74 -1.60
C LEU A 106 14.43 4.69 -2.33
N LYS A 107 15.00 3.52 -2.60
CA LYS A 107 14.32 2.42 -3.28
C LYS A 107 13.54 1.62 -2.27
N GLN A 108 12.26 1.89 -2.08
CA GLN A 108 11.40 1.06 -1.20
C GLN A 108 11.72 -0.44 -1.32
N LYS A 109 11.85 -1.14 -0.18
CA LYS A 109 12.25 -2.55 -0.17
C LYS A 109 11.10 -3.40 -0.70
N SER A 110 11.36 -4.28 -1.66
CA SER A 110 10.38 -5.29 -2.05
C SER A 110 10.20 -6.34 -0.96
N PHE A 111 9.00 -6.92 -0.89
CA PHE A 111 8.70 -8.00 0.06
C PHE A 111 7.85 -9.10 -0.61
N PRO A 112 8.02 -10.37 -0.19
CA PRO A 112 7.36 -11.49 -0.83
C PRO A 112 5.85 -11.45 -0.63
N VAL A 113 5.11 -11.84 -1.67
CA VAL A 113 3.67 -12.10 -1.67
C VAL A 113 3.41 -13.44 -2.38
N PRO A 114 2.23 -14.08 -2.24
CA PRO A 114 2.06 -15.48 -2.63
C PRO A 114 2.42 -15.84 -4.08
N PHE A 115 2.28 -14.92 -5.03
CA PHE A 115 2.59 -15.13 -6.47
C PHE A 115 3.84 -14.36 -6.96
N GLY A 116 4.64 -13.80 -6.05
CA GLY A 116 5.81 -13.01 -6.41
C GLY A 116 6.23 -12.04 -5.30
N GLU A 117 6.29 -10.76 -5.63
CA GLU A 117 6.67 -9.72 -4.67
C GLU A 117 5.87 -8.42 -4.85
N CYS A 118 5.69 -7.71 -3.75
CA CYS A 118 5.26 -6.31 -3.77
C CYS A 118 6.50 -5.45 -3.95
N ILE A 119 6.60 -4.72 -5.06
CA ILE A 119 7.77 -3.89 -5.41
C ILE A 119 7.60 -2.43 -5.00
N TYR A 120 6.36 -1.98 -4.79
CA TYR A 120 6.07 -0.61 -4.34
C TYR A 120 4.75 -0.57 -3.57
N GLN A 121 4.70 0.24 -2.52
CA GLN A 121 3.44 0.63 -1.88
C GLN A 121 3.53 2.06 -1.35
N ASP A 122 2.47 2.83 -1.57
CA ASP A 122 2.20 4.08 -0.86
C ASP A 122 0.85 3.94 -0.15
N LEU A 123 0.93 3.82 1.18
CA LEU A 123 -0.21 3.66 2.04
C LEU A 123 -0.49 4.92 2.86
N MET A 124 0.03 6.10 2.52
CA MET A 124 -0.14 7.33 3.32
C MET A 124 -1.61 7.62 3.65
N PHE A 125 -2.49 7.45 2.67
CA PHE A 125 -3.95 7.39 2.84
C PHE A 125 -4.48 6.15 2.13
N LEU A 126 -5.31 5.36 2.80
CA LEU A 126 -5.86 4.14 2.22
C LEU A 126 -6.90 4.46 1.13
N PRO A 127 -7.07 3.58 0.12
CA PRO A 127 -6.34 2.31 -0.06
C PRO A 127 -4.92 2.48 -0.60
N GLY A 128 -4.54 3.68 -1.04
CA GLY A 128 -3.20 3.95 -1.56
C GLY A 128 -2.93 3.33 -2.93
N VAL A 129 -1.66 3.26 -3.29
CA VAL A 129 -1.16 2.60 -4.50
C VAL A 129 -0.30 1.42 -4.09
N VAL A 130 -0.49 0.28 -4.76
CA VAL A 130 0.28 -0.95 -4.52
C VAL A 130 0.69 -1.54 -5.86
N THR A 131 1.98 -1.76 -6.07
CA THR A 131 2.52 -2.39 -7.28
C THR A 131 3.19 -3.71 -6.91
N MET A 132 2.78 -4.77 -7.59
CA MET A 132 3.29 -6.11 -7.42
C MET A 132 3.86 -6.63 -8.73
N ASN A 133 4.93 -7.40 -8.65
CA ASN A 133 5.39 -8.25 -9.73
C ASN A 133 4.90 -9.68 -9.44
N LEU A 134 3.91 -10.14 -10.20
CA LEU A 134 3.25 -11.43 -10.01
C LEU A 134 3.39 -12.25 -11.30
N LEU A 135 4.03 -13.41 -11.21
CA LEU A 135 4.16 -14.35 -12.33
C LEU A 135 4.69 -13.70 -13.64
N GLY A 136 5.55 -12.69 -13.52
CA GLY A 136 6.13 -11.97 -14.66
C GLY A 136 5.30 -10.81 -15.20
N HIS A 137 4.20 -10.44 -14.52
CA HIS A 137 3.39 -9.27 -14.82
C HIS A 137 3.52 -8.22 -13.73
N GLU A 138 3.63 -6.96 -14.15
CA GLU A 138 3.55 -5.82 -13.24
C GLU A 138 2.07 -5.44 -13.06
N ILE A 139 1.56 -5.56 -11.85
CA ILE A 139 0.18 -5.26 -11.50
C ILE A 139 0.14 -4.17 -10.45
N GLU A 140 -0.41 -3.02 -10.83
CA GLU A 140 -0.55 -1.84 -9.98
C GLU A 140 -2.03 -1.56 -9.67
N LEU A 141 -2.35 -1.55 -8.38
CA LEU A 141 -3.66 -1.26 -7.84
C LEU A 141 -3.76 0.24 -7.56
N MET A 142 -4.45 0.98 -8.43
CA MET A 142 -4.74 2.39 -8.19
C MET A 142 -6.23 2.59 -7.88
N PRO A 143 -6.61 3.58 -7.06
CA PRO A 143 -8.01 3.86 -6.78
C PRO A 143 -8.84 4.16 -8.03
N ARG A 144 -8.21 4.73 -9.06
CA ARG A 144 -8.86 5.12 -10.32
C ARG A 144 -8.98 3.97 -11.33
N THR A 145 -8.03 3.04 -11.36
CA THR A 145 -7.90 2.02 -12.40
C THR A 145 -6.98 0.90 -11.93
N LEU A 146 -7.11 -0.28 -12.51
CA LEU A 146 -6.09 -1.32 -12.44
C LEU A 146 -5.06 -1.03 -13.54
N VAL A 147 -3.77 -1.19 -13.29
CA VAL A 147 -2.74 -1.11 -14.33
C VAL A 147 -2.03 -2.45 -14.41
N ILE A 148 -1.93 -3.01 -15.60
CA ILE A 148 -1.24 -4.28 -15.87
C ILE A 148 -0.24 -4.05 -16.98
N ASP A 149 1.04 -4.33 -16.73
CA ASP A 149 2.14 -4.12 -17.67
C ASP A 149 2.09 -2.73 -18.31
N LYS A 150 1.88 -1.70 -17.46
CA LYS A 150 1.77 -0.27 -17.82
C LYS A 150 0.55 0.09 -18.68
N LYS A 151 -0.43 -0.80 -18.81
CA LYS A 151 -1.69 -0.56 -19.52
C LYS A 151 -2.84 -0.45 -18.52
N GLU A 152 -3.66 0.59 -18.67
CA GLU A 152 -4.82 0.80 -17.81
C GLU A 152 -5.97 -0.16 -18.16
N VAL A 153 -6.58 -0.72 -17.12
CA VAL A 153 -7.71 -1.64 -17.16
C VAL A 153 -8.78 -1.06 -16.21
N PRO A 154 -9.91 -0.58 -16.73
CA PRO A 154 -10.98 -0.06 -15.89
C PRO A 154 -11.49 -1.11 -14.90
N TRP A 155 -11.81 -0.69 -13.67
CA TRP A 155 -12.42 -1.59 -12.68
C TRP A 155 -13.79 -2.12 -13.11
N SER A 156 -14.51 -1.39 -13.97
CA SER A 156 -15.81 -1.75 -14.54
C SER A 156 -15.64 -2.55 -15.83
N THR A 157 -15.12 -3.77 -15.77
CA THR A 157 -15.21 -4.72 -16.89
C THR A 157 -16.51 -5.54 -16.77
N PRO A 158 -17.15 -5.94 -17.89
CA PRO A 158 -18.44 -6.65 -17.89
C PRO A 158 -18.47 -7.91 -17.01
N ASP A 159 -17.32 -8.59 -16.88
CA ASP A 159 -17.19 -9.85 -16.14
C ASP A 159 -16.40 -9.72 -14.83
N ALA A 160 -16.03 -8.47 -14.45
CA ALA A 160 -15.14 -8.16 -13.34
C ALA A 160 -13.88 -9.05 -13.30
N GLN A 161 -13.37 -9.43 -14.46
CA GLN A 161 -12.20 -10.29 -14.59
C GLN A 161 -11.33 -9.90 -15.78
N ILE A 162 -10.04 -10.25 -15.71
CA ILE A 162 -9.09 -10.19 -16.80
C ILE A 162 -8.23 -11.45 -16.81
N ILE A 163 -7.96 -11.97 -18.01
CA ILE A 163 -7.13 -13.15 -18.21
C ILE A 163 -5.78 -12.67 -18.75
N LEU A 164 -4.71 -13.05 -18.07
CA LEU A 164 -3.34 -12.78 -18.45
C LEU A 164 -2.72 -14.06 -19.00
N GLN A 165 -2.15 -13.97 -20.20
CA GLN A 165 -1.32 -15.03 -20.78
C GLN A 165 0.08 -14.95 -20.18
N PRO A 166 0.87 -16.05 -20.19
CA PRO A 166 2.21 -16.03 -19.65
C PRO A 166 3.06 -14.93 -20.28
N SER A 167 3.66 -14.08 -19.45
CA SER A 167 4.56 -13.03 -19.91
C SER A 167 5.68 -13.63 -20.75
N ALA A 168 5.87 -13.13 -21.97
CA ALA A 168 6.98 -13.54 -22.82
C ALA A 168 8.29 -13.13 -22.13
N LYS A 169 9.04 -14.10 -21.62
CA LYS A 169 10.40 -13.87 -21.09
C LYS A 169 11.23 -13.23 -22.20
N ASN A 170 11.61 -11.96 -22.01
CA ASN A 170 12.72 -11.34 -22.73
C ASN A 170 14.03 -11.67 -22.05
#